data_AF-A0A6V7ITK3-F1
#
_entry.id   AF-A0A6V7ITK3-F1
#
_cell.length_a   1.000
_cell.length_b   1.000
_cell.length_c   1.000
_cell.angle_alpha   90.00
_cell.angle_beta   90.00
_cell.angle_gamma   90.00
#
_symmetry.space_group_name_H-M   'P 1'
#
loop_
_entity.id
_entity.type
_entity.pdbx_description
1 polymer ?
#
loop_
_entity_poly.entity_id
_entity_poly.type
_entity_poly.pdbx_seq_one_letter_code
_entity_poly.pdbx_strand_id
1 'polypeptide(L)'
;KILLFYVIFYGVLSGFFGAMLAVFYQTLDHGAPKWQQTGSLIGNNPGLGFRPMPPESNVESTLIWYKASDKGNYILWAETLDKFLE
;
A
#
# COMPACT_ATOMS: atom_id res chain seq x y z
N LYS A 1 6.99 35.43 25.35
CA LYS A 1 7.88 34.55 26.16
C LYS A 1 7.52 33.07 25.98
N ILE A 2 6.27 32.66 26.21
CA ILE A 2 5.85 31.25 26.10
C ILE A 2 5.88 30.70 24.65
N LEU A 3 5.46 31.46 23.65
CA LEU A 3 5.43 31.01 22.25
C LEU A 3 6.84 30.71 21.72
N LEU A 4 7.79 31.63 21.94
CA LEU A 4 9.19 31.44 21.54
C LEU A 4 9.80 30.20 22.20
N PHE A 5 9.50 29.97 23.48
CA PHE A 5 9.92 28.77 24.19
C PHE A 5 9.41 27.50 23.50
N TYR A 6 8.11 27.42 23.20
CA TYR A 6 7.55 26.24 22.54
C TYR A 6 8.07 26.03 21.12
N VAL A 7 8.32 27.10 20.36
CA VAL A 7 8.91 26.99 19.02
C VAL A 7 10.31 26.37 19.09
N ILE A 8 11.16 26.85 19.99
CA ILE A 8 12.52 26.30 20.16
C ILE A 8 12.45 24.87 20.71
N PHE A 9 11.61 24.63 21.72
CA PHE A 9 11.43 23.32 22.33
C PHE A 9 10.99 22.27 21.30
N TYR A 10 9.93 22.55 20.53
CA TYR A 10 9.46 21.63 19.51
C TYR A 10 10.41 21.54 18.32
N GLY A 11 11.13 22.62 17.96
CA GLY A 11 12.18 22.57 16.95
C GLY A 11 13.30 21.59 17.31
N VAL A 12 13.80 21.65 18.55
CA VAL A 12 14.81 20.71 19.05
C VAL A 12 14.24 19.29 19.15
N LEU A 13 13.00 19.13 19.63
CA LEU A 13 12.36 17.82 19.74
C LEU A 13 12.17 17.15 18.37
N SER A 14 11.71 17.90 17.36
CA SER A 14 11.60 17.43 15.98
C SER A 14 12.96 17.10 15.38
N GLY A 15 13.99 17.91 15.67
CA GLY A 15 15.37 17.62 15.26
C GLY A 15 15.91 16.33 15.87
N PHE A 16 15.67 16.10 17.16
CA PHE A 16 16.04 14.86 17.84
C PHE A 16 15.32 13.65 17.26
N PHE A 17 14.01 13.76 17.02
CA PHE A 17 13.24 12.72 16.34
C PHE A 17 13.78 12.42 14.93
N GLY A 18 14.09 13.47 14.15
CA GLY A 18 14.70 13.33 12.83
C GLY A 18 16.07 12.64 12.86
N ALA A 19 16.91 12.94 13.86
CA ALA A 19 18.19 12.27 14.06
C ALA A 19 18.00 10.78 14.41
N MET A 20 17.02 10.44 15.25
CA MET A 20 16.68 9.04 15.55
C MET A 20 16.16 8.29 14.32
N LEU A 21 15.34 8.93 13.50
CA LEU A 21 14.92 8.36 12.21
C LEU A 21 16.12 8.15 11.28
N ALA A 22 17.04 9.10 11.18
CA ALA A 22 18.23 8.97 10.36
C ALA A 22 19.08 7.77 10.79
N VAL A 23 19.29 7.57 12.10
CA VAL A 23 19.97 6.39 12.64
C VAL A 23 19.19 5.11 12.32
N PHE A 24 17.87 5.11 12.48
CA PHE A 24 17.02 3.97 12.14
C PHE A 24 17.17 3.55 10.66
N TYR A 25 17.21 4.51 9.73
CA TYR A 25 17.44 4.24 8.31
C TYR A 25 18.80 3.59 8.03
N GLN A 26 19.84 3.88 8.80
CA GLN A 26 21.13 3.19 8.69
C GLN A 26 21.06 1.70 9.07
N THR A 27 19.99 1.27 9.75
CA THR A 27 19.77 -0.13 10.14
C THR A 27 18.92 -0.92 9.15
N LEU A 28 18.49 -0.29 8.05
CA LEU A 28 17.67 -0.90 7.01
C LEU A 28 18.53 -1.26 5.80
N ASP A 29 18.22 -2.39 5.19
CA ASP A 29 18.75 -2.77 3.89
C ASP A 29 17.92 -2.12 2.77
N HIS A 30 18.59 -1.64 1.73
CA HIS A 30 17.95 -1.07 0.54
C HIS A 30 17.44 -2.14 -0.44
N GLY A 31 17.99 -3.35 -0.39
CA GLY A 31 17.64 -4.44 -1.30
C GLY A 31 16.45 -5.28 -0.83
N ALA A 32 16.22 -5.37 0.48
CA ALA A 32 15.19 -6.22 1.04
C ALA A 32 14.62 -5.68 2.37
N PRO A 33 13.35 -5.99 2.68
CA PRO A 33 12.78 -5.64 3.98
C PRO A 33 13.47 -6.41 5.11
N LYS A 34 13.69 -5.72 6.24
CA LYS A 34 14.36 -6.26 7.44
C LYS A 34 13.67 -7.48 8.04
N TRP A 35 12.34 -7.50 8.00
CA TRP A 35 11.52 -8.58 8.52
C TRP A 35 10.80 -9.27 7.37
N GLN A 36 11.05 -10.57 7.21
CA GLN A 36 10.48 -11.40 6.16
C GLN A 36 9.93 -12.69 6.78
N GLN A 37 9.02 -13.35 6.07
CA GLN A 37 8.57 -14.70 6.44
C GLN A 37 8.03 -14.70 7.88
N THR A 38 8.44 -15.64 8.72
CA THR A 38 8.00 -15.80 10.11
C THR A 38 8.45 -14.66 11.01
N GLY A 39 9.45 -13.87 10.59
CA GLY A 39 9.84 -12.63 11.25
C GLY A 39 8.92 -11.46 10.91
N SER A 40 8.07 -11.58 9.88
CA SER A 40 7.10 -10.58 9.47
C SER A 40 5.70 -10.88 9.98
N LEU A 41 4.83 -9.87 10.00
CA LEU A 41 3.44 -10.01 10.43
C LEU A 41 2.62 -10.95 9.53
N ILE A 42 2.96 -11.06 8.24
CA ILE A 42 2.21 -11.85 7.26
C ILE A 42 2.62 -13.34 7.31
N GLY A 43 3.78 -13.66 7.90
CA GLY A 43 4.27 -15.03 8.02
C GLY A 43 4.79 -15.61 6.69
N ASN A 44 4.67 -16.94 6.55
CA ASN A 44 5.21 -17.70 5.40
C ASN A 44 4.14 -18.11 4.40
N ASN A 45 2.94 -17.54 4.49
CA ASN A 45 1.83 -17.91 3.63
C ASN A 45 1.54 -16.77 2.65
N PRO A 46 1.92 -16.91 1.36
CA PRO A 46 1.68 -15.86 0.39
C PRO A 46 0.19 -15.66 0.15
N GLY A 47 -0.24 -14.41 0.03
CA GLY A 47 -1.60 -14.08 -0.38
C GLY A 47 -1.86 -14.42 -1.85
N LEU A 48 -3.13 -14.67 -2.18
CA LEU A 48 -3.59 -14.87 -3.55
C LEU A 48 -4.63 -13.81 -3.91
N GLY A 49 -4.40 -13.11 -5.03
CA GLY A 49 -5.36 -12.18 -5.62
C GLY A 49 -5.87 -12.70 -6.96
N PHE A 50 -6.96 -12.11 -7.46
CA PHE A 50 -7.51 -12.41 -8.79
C PHE A 50 -7.66 -11.14 -9.65
N ARG A 51 -7.81 -11.35 -10.95
CA ARG A 51 -8.08 -10.34 -11.97
C ARG A 51 -9.13 -10.88 -12.96
N PRO A 52 -9.95 -10.03 -13.61
CA PRO A 52 -10.02 -8.56 -13.48
C PRO A 52 -10.61 -8.09 -12.14
N MET A 53 -10.24 -6.88 -11.70
CA MET A 53 -10.78 -6.28 -10.47
C MET A 53 -12.15 -5.66 -10.71
N PRO A 54 -13.06 -5.72 -9.73
CA PRO A 54 -14.38 -5.08 -9.82
C PRO A 54 -14.27 -3.56 -9.94
N PRO A 55 -15.27 -2.90 -10.56
CA PRO A 55 -15.35 -1.44 -10.58
C PRO A 55 -15.49 -0.85 -9.18
N GLU A 56 -15.10 0.42 -9.02
CA GLU A 56 -15.08 1.12 -7.72
C GLU A 56 -16.43 1.14 -6.98
N SER A 57 -17.54 1.00 -7.70
CA SER A 57 -18.87 0.90 -7.09
C SER A 57 -19.08 -0.39 -6.28
N ASN A 58 -18.30 -1.45 -6.56
CA ASN A 58 -18.45 -2.78 -5.98
C ASN A 58 -17.08 -3.38 -5.54
N VAL A 59 -16.14 -2.57 -5.04
CA VAL A 59 -14.75 -2.99 -4.68
C VAL A 59 -14.71 -4.17 -3.71
N GLU A 60 -15.68 -4.25 -2.81
CA GLU A 60 -15.75 -5.30 -1.78
C GLU A 60 -16.23 -6.66 -2.33
N SER A 61 -16.68 -6.72 -3.58
CA SER A 61 -17.24 -7.93 -4.18
C SER A 61 -16.19 -8.71 -4.96
N THR A 62 -16.03 -10.00 -4.64
CA THR A 62 -15.24 -10.93 -5.45
C THR A 62 -16.02 -11.48 -6.66
N LEU A 63 -17.29 -11.07 -6.83
CA LEU A 63 -18.17 -11.59 -7.84
C LEU A 63 -17.95 -10.92 -9.20
N ILE A 64 -17.56 -11.72 -10.18
CA ILE A 64 -17.56 -11.34 -11.60
C ILE A 64 -18.88 -11.81 -12.19
N TRP A 65 -19.75 -10.87 -12.49
CA TRP A 65 -21.00 -11.12 -13.20
C TRP A 65 -20.93 -10.46 -14.57
N TYR A 66 -21.24 -11.23 -15.61
CA TYR A 66 -21.46 -10.67 -16.92
C TYR A 66 -22.51 -11.43 -17.73
N LYS A 67 -23.00 -10.78 -18.80
CA LYS A 67 -23.92 -11.34 -19.79
C LYS A 67 -23.21 -11.40 -21.15
N ALA A 68 -22.93 -12.60 -21.64
CA ALA A 68 -22.18 -12.81 -22.89
C ALA A 68 -22.83 -12.17 -24.13
N SER A 69 -24.17 -12.05 -24.15
CA SER A 69 -24.90 -11.40 -25.24
C SER A 69 -24.92 -9.87 -25.16
N ASP A 70 -24.42 -9.28 -24.08
CA ASP A 70 -24.36 -7.83 -23.88
C ASP A 70 -22.92 -7.34 -23.89
N LYS A 71 -22.53 -6.74 -25.03
CA LYS A 71 -21.18 -6.23 -25.25
C LYS A 71 -20.77 -5.21 -24.20
N GLY A 72 -21.66 -4.32 -23.79
CA GLY A 72 -21.33 -3.24 -22.84
C GLY A 72 -21.04 -3.76 -21.43
N ASN A 73 -21.54 -4.94 -21.10
CA ASN A 73 -21.43 -5.52 -19.78
C ASN A 73 -20.12 -6.30 -19.57
N TYR A 74 -19.66 -7.08 -20.55
CA TYR A 74 -18.39 -7.81 -20.43
C TYR A 74 -17.16 -7.00 -20.87
N ILE A 75 -17.33 -5.97 -21.72
CA ILE A 75 -16.22 -5.12 -22.19
C ILE A 75 -15.47 -4.50 -21.02
N LEU A 76 -16.17 -4.02 -19.98
CA LEU A 76 -15.55 -3.41 -18.80
C LEU A 76 -14.54 -4.36 -18.13
N TRP A 77 -14.89 -5.65 -18.04
CA TRP A 77 -14.03 -6.68 -17.48
C TRP A 77 -12.84 -6.98 -18.38
N ALA A 78 -13.06 -7.03 -19.71
CA ALA A 78 -12.00 -7.24 -20.69
C ALA A 78 -10.99 -6.08 -20.70
N GLU A 79 -11.46 -4.83 -20.77
CA GLU A 79 -10.61 -3.64 -20.75
C GLU A 79 -9.80 -3.52 -19.45
N THR A 80 -10.40 -3.87 -18.31
CA THR A 80 -9.68 -3.88 -17.02
C THR A 80 -8.59 -4.96 -16.99
N LEU A 81 -8.84 -6.09 -17.63
CA LEU A 81 -7.84 -7.15 -17.76
C LEU A 81 -6.74 -6.77 -18.76
N ASP A 82 -7.10 -6.20 -19.90
CA ASP A 82 -6.15 -5.72 -20.92
C ASP A 82 -5.22 -4.67 -20.32
N LYS A 83 -5.77 -3.66 -19.61
CA LYS A 83 -4.99 -2.66 -18.88
C LYS A 83 -4.05 -3.26 -17.82
N PHE A 84 -4.42 -4.38 -17.20
CA PHE A 84 -3.55 -5.06 -16.24
C PHE A 84 -2.40 -5.81 -16.91
N LEU A 85 -2.58 -6.23 -18.18
CA LEU A 85 -1.61 -7.01 -18.94
C LEU A 85 -0.68 -6.15 -19.83
N GLU A 86 -1.01 -4.88 -20.05
CA GLU A 86 -0.12 -3.86 -20.64
C GLU A 86 1.13 -3.60 -19.77
#